data_AF-A0A2S9YTB5-F1
#
_entry.id   AF-A0A2S9YTB5-F1
#
_cell.length_a   1.000
_cell.length_b   1.000
_cell.length_c   1.000
_cell.angle_alpha   90.00
_cell.angle_beta   90.00
_cell.angle_gamma   90.00
#
_symmetry.space_group_name_H-M   'P 1'
#
loop_
_entity.id
_entity.type
_entity.pdbx_description
1 polymer ?
#
loop_
_entity_poly.entity_id
_entity_poly.type
_entity_poly.pdbx_seq_one_letter_code
_entity_poly.pdbx_strand_id
1 'polypeptide(L)'
;MAARDTQGGSAGGRQAKLGQTGFTLLEVLIAVAILAVSLSSLMGSQMNSMAATRYARDITAVALLAEQQIVELEFFHRREGWVNSDVELEGDFGEQGYDDIAWACTIHFIELPEYNQLLESKEGADDMSGASDDNNMDAGDQAFGALGMVWPMVKAAIENSIRKVDCTLTWNQGEIEQEFTIQTFWTDPNALQALSEAGGGEFSEEDDDSGTSEESGSSTGGAGGSGGGGRGGGMRPPSMGGGGGGNMGGK
;
A
#
# COMPACT_ATOMS: atom_id res chain seq x y z
N MET A 1 -48.42 97.65 26.64
CA MET A 1 -48.86 96.32 27.10
C MET A 1 -49.87 95.82 26.08
N ALA A 2 -49.43 95.48 24.87
CA ALA A 2 -48.86 94.19 24.46
C ALA A 2 -49.89 93.06 24.53
N ALA A 3 -50.51 92.78 23.38
CA ALA A 3 -50.96 91.44 23.00
C ALA A 3 -51.05 91.40 21.46
N ARG A 4 -49.93 91.00 20.84
CA ARG A 4 -49.94 90.27 19.58
C ARG A 4 -50.58 88.92 19.89
N ASP A 5 -51.42 88.41 19.00
CA ASP A 5 -51.21 87.04 18.55
C ASP A 5 -51.77 86.83 17.15
N THR A 6 -50.83 86.49 16.29
CA THR A 6 -50.95 86.12 14.89
C THR A 6 -51.57 84.73 14.79
N GLN A 7 -52.75 84.60 14.20
CA GLN A 7 -53.31 83.30 13.89
C GLN A 7 -52.70 82.80 12.57
N GLY A 8 -51.72 81.92 12.71
CA GLY A 8 -51.03 81.25 11.62
C GLY A 8 -51.92 80.27 10.88
N GLY A 9 -51.85 80.31 9.55
CA GLY A 9 -52.51 79.36 8.65
C GLY A 9 -52.00 77.94 8.87
N SER A 10 -52.95 77.03 9.09
CA SER A 10 -52.77 75.59 9.25
C SER A 10 -52.07 74.96 8.05
N ALA A 11 -50.83 74.51 8.25
CA ALA A 11 -50.13 73.63 7.32
C ALA A 11 -50.85 72.27 7.26
N GLY A 12 -51.59 72.04 6.17
CA GLY A 12 -52.21 70.76 5.87
C GLY A 12 -51.15 69.68 5.64
N GLY A 13 -50.92 68.85 6.65
CA GLY A 13 -50.20 67.59 6.51
C GLY A 13 -50.95 66.67 5.56
N ARG A 14 -50.43 66.51 4.34
CA ARG A 14 -50.84 65.44 3.43
C ARG A 14 -50.41 64.11 4.05
N GLN A 15 -51.29 63.49 4.83
CA GLN A 15 -51.17 62.09 5.20
C GLN A 15 -51.19 61.27 3.89
N ALA A 16 -50.03 60.80 3.47
CA ALA A 16 -49.94 59.76 2.46
C ALA A 16 -50.64 58.51 3.03
N LYS A 17 -51.86 58.23 2.55
CA LYS A 17 -52.47 56.92 2.74
C LYS A 17 -51.54 55.91 2.08
N LEU A 18 -50.77 55.19 2.89
CA LEU A 18 -50.15 53.95 2.48
C LEU A 18 -51.30 53.02 2.07
N GLY A 19 -51.50 52.86 0.76
CA GLY A 19 -52.55 52.02 0.22
C GLY A 19 -52.34 50.59 0.70
N GLN A 20 -53.27 50.09 1.52
CA GLN A 20 -53.32 48.68 1.87
C GLN A 20 -53.82 47.91 0.65
N THR A 21 -52.88 47.41 -0.14
CA THR A 21 -53.14 46.48 -1.24
C THR A 21 -53.23 45.06 -0.69
N GLY A 22 -54.39 44.42 -0.82
CA GLY A 22 -54.55 43.00 -0.52
C GLY A 22 -54.00 42.12 -1.66
N PHE A 23 -53.63 40.89 -1.34
CA PHE A 23 -53.18 39.91 -2.33
C PHE A 23 -54.32 39.51 -3.27
N THR A 24 -54.01 39.38 -4.55
CA THR A 24 -54.99 38.88 -5.52
C THR A 24 -55.11 37.36 -5.43
N LEU A 25 -56.27 36.81 -5.76
CA LEU A 25 -56.50 35.35 -5.79
C LEU A 25 -55.52 34.66 -6.75
N LEU A 26 -55.18 35.32 -7.85
CA LEU A 26 -54.22 34.84 -8.84
C LEU A 26 -52.79 34.77 -8.27
N GLU A 27 -52.38 35.73 -7.45
CA GLU A 27 -51.05 35.76 -6.85
C GLU A 27 -50.86 34.67 -5.79
N VAL A 28 -51.88 34.44 -4.96
CA VAL A 28 -51.87 33.33 -4.00
C VAL A 28 -51.82 31.98 -4.73
N LEU A 29 -52.58 31.82 -5.83
CA LEU A 29 -52.52 30.61 -6.64
C LEU A 29 -51.13 30.37 -7.24
N ILE A 30 -50.49 31.42 -7.77
CA ILE A 30 -49.12 31.33 -8.31
C ILE A 30 -48.12 30.98 -7.20
N ALA A 31 -48.23 31.61 -6.02
CA ALA A 31 -47.34 31.35 -4.89
C ALA A 31 -47.44 29.88 -4.41
N VAL A 32 -48.66 29.35 -4.27
CA VAL A 32 -48.87 27.95 -3.89
C VAL A 32 -48.41 26.99 -4.99
N ALA A 33 -48.58 27.33 -6.26
CA ALA A 33 -48.09 26.52 -7.38
C ALA A 33 -46.56 26.41 -7.39
N ILE A 34 -45.83 27.52 -7.20
CA ILE A 34 -44.36 27.52 -7.13
C ILE A 34 -43.89 26.75 -5.89
N LEU A 35 -44.55 26.92 -4.75
CA LEU A 35 -44.24 26.18 -3.52
C LEU A 35 -44.40 24.67 -3.71
N ALA A 36 -45.48 24.23 -4.35
CA ALA A 36 -45.71 22.81 -4.61
C ALA A 36 -44.59 22.19 -5.48
N VAL A 37 -44.14 22.91 -6.50
CA VAL A 37 -43.04 22.45 -7.37
C VAL A 37 -41.71 22.41 -6.60
N SER A 38 -41.39 23.43 -5.79
CA SER A 38 -40.13 23.45 -5.02
C SER A 38 -40.08 22.36 -3.96
N LEU A 39 -41.20 22.10 -3.28
CA LEU A 39 -41.30 21.05 -2.26
C LEU A 39 -41.17 19.65 -2.87
N SER A 40 -41.77 19.44 -4.05
CA SER A 40 -41.65 18.16 -4.78
C SER A 40 -40.20 17.87 -5.17
N SER A 41 -39.49 18.87 -5.68
CA SER A 41 -38.07 18.76 -6.04
C SER A 41 -37.19 18.44 -4.82
N LEU A 42 -37.43 19.13 -3.70
CA LEU A 42 -36.70 18.91 -2.45
C LEU A 42 -36.94 17.50 -1.88
N MET A 43 -38.17 17.00 -1.95
CA MET A 43 -38.50 15.65 -1.49
C MET A 43 -37.78 14.57 -2.31
N GLY A 44 -37.67 14.74 -3.63
CA GLY A 44 -36.86 13.86 -4.48
C GLY A 44 -35.37 13.86 -4.08
N SER A 45 -34.81 15.03 -3.79
CA SER A 45 -33.41 15.15 -3.31
C SER A 45 -33.20 14.46 -1.94
N GLN A 46 -34.17 14.59 -1.03
CA GLN A 46 -34.12 13.89 0.26
C GLN A 46 -34.18 12.38 0.10
N MET A 47 -35.05 11.85 -0.77
CA MET A 47 -35.12 10.40 -1.06
C MET A 47 -33.80 9.87 -1.60
N ASN A 48 -33.17 10.59 -2.53
CA ASN A 48 -31.86 10.22 -3.05
C ASN A 48 -30.78 10.21 -1.95
N SER A 49 -30.82 11.20 -1.05
CA SER A 49 -29.89 11.30 0.07
C SER A 49 -30.06 10.14 1.06
N MET A 50 -31.30 9.71 1.31
CA MET A 50 -31.60 8.53 2.13
C MET A 50 -31.10 7.24 1.48
N ALA A 51 -31.31 7.06 0.17
CA ALA A 51 -30.80 5.90 -0.56
C ALA A 51 -29.27 5.82 -0.52
N ALA A 52 -28.59 6.95 -0.76
CA ALA A 52 -27.14 7.03 -0.66
C ALA A 52 -26.63 6.71 0.76
N THR A 53 -27.33 7.17 1.79
CA THR A 53 -26.97 6.85 3.19
C THR A 53 -27.15 5.38 3.52
N ARG A 54 -28.20 4.73 2.99
CA ARG A 54 -28.41 3.28 3.16
C ARG A 54 -27.30 2.50 2.49
N TYR A 55 -27.04 2.77 1.21
CA TYR A 55 -25.94 2.16 0.48
C TYR A 55 -24.58 2.32 1.18
N ALA A 56 -24.29 3.51 1.71
CA ALA A 56 -23.05 3.75 2.46
C ALA A 56 -22.95 2.91 3.74
N ARG A 57 -24.07 2.63 4.41
CA ARG A 57 -24.08 1.74 5.59
C ARG A 57 -23.90 0.29 5.19
N ASP A 58 -24.62 -0.15 4.15
CA ASP A 58 -24.57 -1.52 3.64
C ASP A 58 -23.14 -1.86 3.20
N ILE A 59 -22.52 -1.03 2.36
CA ILE A 59 -21.15 -1.26 1.87
C ILE A 59 -20.12 -1.26 3.01
N THR A 60 -20.33 -0.44 4.05
CA THR A 60 -19.43 -0.43 5.21
C THR A 60 -19.56 -1.74 6.01
N ALA A 61 -20.79 -2.23 6.20
CA ALA A 61 -21.02 -3.51 6.87
C ALA A 61 -20.42 -4.67 6.06
N VAL A 62 -20.69 -4.72 4.76
CA VAL A 62 -20.15 -5.71 3.83
C VAL A 62 -18.62 -5.69 3.82
N ALA A 63 -17.98 -4.52 3.78
CA ALA A 63 -16.53 -4.42 3.81
C ALA A 63 -15.93 -4.98 5.12
N LEU A 64 -16.52 -4.66 6.27
CA LEU A 64 -16.08 -5.20 7.56
C LEU A 64 -16.28 -6.71 7.67
N LEU A 65 -17.40 -7.23 7.14
CA LEU A 65 -17.67 -8.66 7.08
C LEU A 65 -16.68 -9.38 6.16
N ALA A 66 -16.37 -8.80 4.99
CA ALA A 66 -15.38 -9.33 4.07
C ALA A 66 -13.99 -9.40 4.71
N GLU A 67 -13.56 -8.33 5.40
CA GLU A 67 -12.31 -8.31 6.14
C GLU A 67 -12.28 -9.39 7.24
N GLN A 68 -13.36 -9.53 8.01
CA GLN A 68 -13.47 -10.58 9.02
C GLN A 68 -13.34 -11.97 8.39
N GLN A 69 -14.07 -12.24 7.30
CA GLN A 69 -14.08 -13.54 6.63
C GLN A 69 -12.69 -13.89 6.10
N ILE A 70 -11.98 -12.92 5.49
CA ILE A 70 -10.60 -13.11 5.03
C ILE A 70 -9.69 -13.50 6.20
N VAL A 71 -9.77 -12.79 7.33
CA VAL A 71 -8.94 -13.08 8.51
C VAL A 71 -9.25 -14.46 9.08
N GLU A 72 -10.52 -14.86 9.10
CA GLU A 72 -10.94 -16.19 9.56
C GLU A 72 -10.41 -17.30 8.66
N LEU A 73 -10.52 -17.12 7.34
CA LEU A 73 -9.98 -18.07 6.36
C LEU A 73 -8.45 -18.15 6.41
N GLU A 74 -7.76 -17.03 6.59
CA GLU A 74 -6.30 -16.98 6.76
C GLU A 74 -5.89 -17.76 8.02
N PHE A 75 -6.60 -17.55 9.13
CA PHE A 75 -6.32 -18.23 10.39
C PHE A 75 -6.53 -19.74 10.30
N PHE A 76 -7.62 -20.16 9.64
CA PHE A 76 -7.90 -21.56 9.37
C PHE A 76 -6.79 -22.21 8.54
N HIS A 77 -6.42 -21.60 7.42
CA HIS A 77 -5.37 -22.13 6.53
C HIS A 77 -3.98 -22.14 7.18
N ARG A 78 -3.65 -21.13 7.99
CA ARG A 78 -2.38 -21.12 8.75
C ARG A 78 -2.30 -22.27 9.74
N ARG A 79 -3.44 -22.73 10.29
CA ARG A 79 -3.48 -23.84 11.25
C ARG A 79 -3.49 -25.20 10.56
N GLU A 80 -4.31 -25.37 9.53
CA GLU A 80 -4.50 -26.67 8.87
C GLU A 80 -3.47 -26.95 7.77
N GLY A 81 -2.78 -25.89 7.32
CA GLY A 81 -1.82 -25.95 6.23
C GLY A 81 -2.42 -25.54 4.89
N TRP A 82 -1.53 -25.22 3.96
CA TRP A 82 -1.90 -24.78 2.62
C TRP A 82 -2.13 -25.97 1.69
N VAL A 83 -3.19 -25.91 0.89
CA VAL A 83 -3.43 -26.88 -0.19
C VAL A 83 -2.70 -26.43 -1.46
N ASN A 84 -2.27 -27.38 -2.28
CA ASN A 84 -1.60 -27.16 -3.57
C ASN A 84 -2.60 -27.13 -4.74
N SER A 85 -3.78 -26.55 -4.51
CA SER A 85 -4.82 -26.39 -5.51
C SER A 85 -5.70 -25.21 -5.15
N ASP A 86 -6.47 -24.75 -6.12
CA ASP A 86 -7.52 -23.77 -5.89
C ASP A 86 -8.58 -24.36 -4.95
N VAL A 87 -9.02 -23.54 -4.00
CA VAL A 87 -10.06 -23.90 -3.03
C VAL A 87 -11.16 -22.86 -3.10
N GLU A 88 -12.37 -23.31 -3.41
CA GLU A 88 -13.58 -22.49 -3.41
C GLU A 88 -14.36 -22.76 -2.14
N LEU A 89 -14.78 -21.69 -1.47
CA LEU A 89 -15.54 -21.69 -0.23
C LEU A 89 -16.72 -20.75 -0.39
N GLU A 90 -17.88 -21.16 0.07
CA GLU A 90 -19.11 -20.37 -0.01
C GLU A 90 -19.89 -20.46 1.29
N GLY A 91 -20.68 -19.42 1.58
CA GLY A 91 -21.52 -19.37 2.75
C GLY A 91 -22.32 -18.07 2.85
N ASP A 92 -22.90 -17.85 4.02
CA ASP A 92 -23.63 -16.64 4.38
C ASP A 92 -23.15 -16.11 5.74
N PHE A 93 -23.67 -14.95 6.14
CA PHE A 93 -23.39 -14.33 7.44
C PHE A 93 -24.59 -14.40 8.39
N GLY A 94 -25.43 -15.43 8.28
CA GLY A 94 -26.64 -15.54 9.09
C GLY A 94 -26.35 -15.67 10.59
N GLU A 95 -25.24 -16.33 10.96
CA GLU A 95 -24.80 -16.42 12.36
C GLU A 95 -24.45 -15.05 12.97
N GLN A 96 -24.03 -14.09 12.15
CA GLN A 96 -23.72 -12.71 12.54
C GLN A 96 -24.93 -11.77 12.42
N GLY A 97 -26.09 -12.30 12.01
CA GLY A 97 -27.34 -11.56 11.84
C GLY A 97 -27.51 -10.89 10.47
N TYR A 98 -26.75 -11.33 9.48
CA TYR A 98 -26.78 -10.84 8.10
C TYR A 98 -27.18 -11.97 7.14
N ASP A 99 -28.42 -12.45 7.26
CA ASP A 99 -28.97 -13.55 6.46
C ASP A 99 -29.09 -13.23 4.95
N ASP A 100 -29.04 -11.95 4.60
CA ASP A 100 -29.19 -11.41 3.24
C ASP A 100 -27.86 -11.21 2.50
N ILE A 101 -26.73 -11.50 3.16
CA ILE A 101 -25.39 -11.36 2.61
C ILE A 101 -24.78 -12.74 2.44
N ALA A 102 -24.49 -13.10 1.20
CA ALA A 102 -23.76 -14.31 0.85
C ALA A 102 -22.31 -13.98 0.48
N TRP A 103 -21.40 -14.91 0.72
CA TRP A 103 -19.99 -14.79 0.36
C TRP A 103 -19.52 -16.01 -0.42
N ALA A 104 -18.62 -15.77 -1.36
CA ALA A 104 -17.87 -16.78 -2.07
C ALA A 104 -16.40 -16.34 -2.13
N CYS A 105 -15.52 -17.13 -1.55
CA CYS A 105 -14.08 -16.88 -1.58
C CYS A 105 -13.36 -18.00 -2.34
N THR A 106 -12.46 -17.62 -3.24
CA THR A 106 -11.56 -18.53 -3.95
C THR A 106 -10.12 -18.24 -3.55
N ILE A 107 -9.45 -19.26 -3.02
CA ILE A 107 -8.03 -19.22 -2.69
C ILE A 107 -7.30 -19.86 -3.86
N HIS A 108 -6.58 -19.05 -4.62
CA HIS A 108 -5.84 -19.49 -5.79
C HIS A 108 -4.42 -19.93 -5.44
N PHE A 109 -4.05 -21.09 -5.96
CA PHE A 109 -2.67 -21.51 -6.07
C PHE A 109 -2.00 -20.72 -7.19
N ILE A 110 -0.83 -20.14 -6.89
CA ILE A 110 -0.07 -19.37 -7.89
C ILE A 110 0.84 -20.36 -8.62
N GLU A 111 0.61 -20.52 -9.92
CA GLU A 111 1.53 -21.23 -10.80
C GLU A 111 2.45 -20.23 -11.49
N LEU A 112 3.76 -20.37 -11.27
CA LEU A 112 4.75 -19.53 -11.91
C LEU A 112 5.22 -20.17 -13.23
N PRO A 113 5.57 -19.35 -14.23
CA PRO A 113 6.10 -19.86 -15.49
C PRO A 113 7.44 -20.58 -15.28
N GLU A 114 7.72 -21.54 -16.15
CA GLU A 114 9.03 -22.18 -16.21
C GLU A 114 10.09 -21.19 -16.68
N TYR A 115 11.34 -21.36 -16.23
CA TYR A 115 12.44 -20.45 -16.56
C TYR A 115 12.61 -20.25 -18.08
N ASN A 116 12.39 -21.30 -18.88
CA ASN A 116 12.49 -21.23 -20.34
C ASN A 116 11.46 -20.27 -20.95
N GLN A 117 10.23 -20.22 -20.39
CA GLN A 117 9.21 -19.29 -20.87
C GLN A 117 9.56 -17.85 -20.53
N LEU A 118 10.20 -17.64 -19.37
CA LEU A 118 10.74 -16.33 -19.01
C LEU A 118 11.88 -15.91 -19.94
N LEU A 119 12.77 -16.84 -20.30
CA LEU A 119 13.84 -16.60 -21.25
C LEU A 119 13.29 -16.20 -22.63
N GLU A 120 12.32 -16.93 -23.16
CA GLU A 120 11.65 -16.59 -24.42
C GLU A 120 10.97 -15.20 -24.36
N SER A 121 10.35 -14.85 -23.24
CA SER A 121 9.73 -13.53 -23.06
C SER A 121 10.75 -12.40 -23.00
N LYS A 122 11.93 -12.65 -22.41
CA LYS A 122 13.06 -11.71 -22.36
C LYS A 122 13.67 -11.54 -23.75
N GLU A 123 13.99 -12.63 -24.43
CA GLU A 123 14.55 -12.60 -25.79
C GLU A 123 13.62 -11.86 -26.75
N GLY A 124 12.30 -12.11 -26.67
CA GLY A 124 11.30 -11.38 -27.46
C GLY A 124 11.20 -9.87 -27.11
N ALA A 125 11.45 -9.50 -25.86
CA ALA A 125 11.48 -8.09 -25.43
C ALA A 125 12.78 -7.38 -25.88
N ASP A 126 13.92 -8.07 -25.82
CA ASP A 126 15.22 -7.58 -26.27
C ASP A 126 15.21 -7.34 -27.79
N ASP A 127 14.61 -8.27 -28.56
CA ASP A 127 14.37 -8.13 -30.01
C ASP A 127 13.48 -6.92 -30.36
N MET A 128 12.44 -6.65 -29.56
CA MET A 128 11.55 -5.49 -29.77
C MET A 128 12.17 -4.16 -29.35
N SER A 129 13.02 -4.16 -28.32
CA SER A 129 13.66 -2.96 -27.80
C SER A 129 14.80 -2.46 -28.70
N GLY A 130 15.21 -3.25 -29.69
CA GLY A 130 16.33 -2.92 -30.57
C GLY A 130 17.66 -2.83 -29.81
N ALA A 131 17.77 -3.52 -28.66
CA ALA A 131 19.01 -3.74 -27.92
C ALA A 131 19.94 -4.59 -28.80
N SER A 132 20.54 -3.91 -29.76
CA SER A 132 21.33 -4.50 -30.82
C SER A 132 22.73 -4.74 -30.28
N ASP A 133 23.03 -6.03 -30.05
CA ASP A 133 24.27 -6.66 -30.53
C ASP A 133 25.56 -5.85 -30.30
N ASP A 134 25.85 -5.52 -29.04
CA ASP A 134 27.24 -5.32 -28.60
C ASP A 134 27.60 -6.54 -27.76
N ASN A 135 28.78 -7.12 -27.99
CA ASN A 135 29.23 -8.40 -27.44
C ASN A 135 29.55 -8.34 -25.93
N ASN A 136 28.90 -7.42 -25.22
CA ASN A 136 29.03 -7.21 -23.81
C ASN A 136 27.76 -7.74 -23.15
N MET A 137 27.84 -8.93 -22.54
CA MET A 137 26.76 -9.46 -21.70
C MET A 137 26.44 -8.41 -20.63
N ASP A 138 25.29 -7.77 -20.78
CA ASP A 138 24.81 -6.74 -19.88
C ASP A 138 24.74 -7.31 -18.45
N ALA A 139 24.95 -6.45 -17.45
CA ALA A 139 24.83 -6.87 -16.06
C ALA A 139 23.44 -7.49 -15.79
N GLY A 140 22.40 -7.02 -16.49
CA GLY A 140 21.07 -7.60 -16.47
C GLY A 140 21.00 -9.03 -17.02
N ASP A 141 21.71 -9.34 -18.11
CA ASP A 141 21.75 -10.68 -18.71
C ASP A 141 22.47 -11.69 -17.82
N GLN A 142 23.57 -11.27 -17.20
CA GLN A 142 24.30 -12.12 -16.26
C GLN A 142 23.47 -12.39 -15.00
N ALA A 143 22.78 -11.36 -14.47
CA ALA A 143 21.89 -11.51 -13.33
C ALA A 143 20.68 -12.41 -13.66
N PHE A 144 20.10 -12.29 -14.86
CA PHE A 144 19.00 -13.14 -15.30
C PHE A 144 19.45 -14.60 -15.51
N GLY A 145 20.62 -14.82 -16.11
CA GLY A 145 21.23 -16.15 -16.22
C GLY A 145 21.50 -16.78 -14.86
N ALA A 146 21.95 -15.99 -13.88
CA ALA A 146 22.13 -16.45 -12.50
C ALA A 146 20.79 -16.80 -11.83
N LEU A 147 19.73 -16.03 -12.10
CA LEU A 147 18.37 -16.34 -11.64
C LEU A 147 17.91 -17.70 -12.15
N GLY A 148 18.25 -18.09 -13.38
CA GLY A 148 17.93 -19.42 -13.91
C GLY A 148 18.46 -20.60 -13.10
N MET A 149 19.62 -20.44 -12.45
CA MET A 149 20.20 -21.48 -11.59
C MET A 149 19.39 -21.70 -10.32
N VAL A 150 18.82 -20.63 -9.76
CA VAL A 150 18.02 -20.67 -8.53
C VAL A 150 16.52 -20.66 -8.79
N TRP A 151 16.08 -20.48 -10.03
CA TRP A 151 14.67 -20.34 -10.40
C TRP A 151 13.80 -21.51 -9.93
N PRO A 152 14.19 -22.79 -10.07
CA PRO A 152 13.37 -23.89 -9.56
C PRO A 152 13.11 -23.81 -8.05
N MET A 153 14.08 -23.31 -7.29
CA MET A 153 13.93 -23.09 -5.85
C MET A 153 13.07 -21.87 -5.55
N VAL A 154 13.29 -20.77 -6.26
CA VAL A 154 12.48 -19.54 -6.16
C VAL A 154 11.02 -19.84 -6.47
N LYS A 155 10.80 -20.52 -7.60
CA LYS A 155 9.50 -21.02 -8.06
C LYS A 155 8.82 -21.84 -6.97
N ALA A 156 9.46 -22.92 -6.53
CA ALA A 156 8.87 -23.81 -5.53
C ALA A 156 8.56 -23.10 -4.22
N ALA A 157 9.40 -22.18 -3.75
CA ALA A 157 9.10 -21.49 -2.52
C ALA A 157 7.97 -20.47 -2.70
N ILE A 158 7.94 -19.68 -3.78
CA ILE A 158 6.86 -18.72 -4.04
C ILE A 158 5.51 -19.43 -4.25
N GLU A 159 5.48 -20.47 -5.09
CA GLU A 159 4.27 -21.25 -5.35
C GLU A 159 3.73 -21.91 -4.06
N ASN A 160 4.59 -22.23 -3.09
CA ASN A 160 4.14 -22.78 -1.81
C ASN A 160 3.93 -21.74 -0.71
N SER A 161 4.53 -20.55 -0.81
CA SER A 161 4.49 -19.53 0.23
C SER A 161 3.39 -18.50 0.02
N ILE A 162 3.00 -18.23 -1.23
CA ILE A 162 2.05 -17.17 -1.56
C ILE A 162 0.74 -17.77 -2.06
N ARG A 163 -0.39 -17.24 -1.59
CA ARG A 163 -1.72 -17.47 -2.15
C ARG A 163 -2.39 -16.16 -2.48
N LYS A 164 -3.13 -16.12 -3.60
CA LYS A 164 -4.05 -15.03 -3.91
C LYS A 164 -5.43 -15.43 -3.41
N VAL A 165 -6.10 -14.55 -2.70
CA VAL A 165 -7.45 -14.79 -2.18
C VAL A 165 -8.37 -13.74 -2.76
N ASP A 166 -9.35 -14.21 -3.49
CA ASP A 166 -10.42 -13.40 -4.05
C ASP A 166 -11.69 -13.73 -3.26
N CYS A 167 -12.28 -12.75 -2.59
CA CYS A 167 -13.56 -12.96 -1.92
C CYS A 167 -14.59 -11.95 -2.39
N THR A 168 -15.74 -12.47 -2.83
CA THR A 168 -16.87 -11.71 -3.35
C THR A 168 -18.06 -11.90 -2.44
N LEU A 169 -18.60 -10.77 -1.96
CA LEU A 169 -19.82 -10.72 -1.17
C LEU A 169 -20.94 -10.19 -2.04
N THR A 170 -22.12 -10.80 -1.94
CA THR A 170 -23.32 -10.42 -2.68
C THR A 170 -24.46 -10.13 -1.72
N TRP A 171 -25.21 -9.06 -1.98
CA TRP A 171 -26.38 -8.69 -1.19
C TRP A 171 -27.41 -7.94 -2.05
N ASN A 172 -28.65 -7.89 -1.58
CA ASN A 172 -29.73 -7.21 -2.29
C ASN A 172 -30.01 -5.82 -1.70
N GLN A 173 -29.93 -4.79 -2.53
CA GLN A 173 -30.42 -3.45 -2.20
C GLN A 173 -31.75 -3.18 -2.91
N GLY A 174 -32.83 -3.58 -2.25
CA GLY A 174 -34.17 -3.55 -2.84
C GLY A 174 -34.30 -4.65 -3.90
N GLU A 175 -34.44 -4.26 -5.17
CA GLU A 175 -34.55 -5.17 -6.31
C GLU A 175 -33.20 -5.34 -7.06
N ILE A 176 -32.15 -4.64 -6.62
CA ILE A 176 -30.86 -4.63 -7.30
C ILE A 176 -29.87 -5.45 -6.48
N GLU A 177 -29.34 -6.50 -7.08
CA GLU A 177 -28.22 -7.27 -6.54
C GLU A 177 -26.94 -6.43 -6.65
N GLN A 178 -26.17 -6.38 -5.56
CA GLN A 178 -24.91 -5.70 -5.45
C GLN A 178 -23.82 -6.72 -5.15
N GLU A 179 -22.62 -6.44 -5.62
CA GLU A 179 -21.42 -7.23 -5.33
C GLU A 179 -20.30 -6.35 -4.78
N PHE A 180 -19.50 -6.92 -3.89
CA PHE A 180 -18.30 -6.31 -3.36
C PHE A 180 -17.19 -7.35 -3.33
N THR A 181 -16.10 -7.07 -4.04
CA THR A 181 -14.96 -7.99 -4.15
C THR A 181 -13.73 -7.37 -3.50
N ILE A 182 -13.08 -8.17 -2.65
CA ILE A 182 -11.80 -7.86 -2.04
C ILE A 182 -10.78 -8.91 -2.47
N GLN A 183 -9.61 -8.45 -2.91
CA GLN A 183 -8.50 -9.30 -3.30
C GLN A 183 -7.33 -9.04 -2.37
N THR A 184 -6.73 -10.11 -1.87
CA THR A 184 -5.55 -10.03 -0.99
C THR A 184 -4.57 -11.15 -1.30
N PHE A 185 -3.32 -10.97 -0.86
CA PHE A 185 -2.29 -11.98 -0.97
C PHE A 185 -1.86 -12.38 0.44
N TRP A 186 -1.87 -13.67 0.71
CA TRP A 186 -1.34 -14.21 1.96
C TRP A 186 0.02 -14.84 1.72
N THR A 187 0.87 -14.74 2.73
CA THR A 187 2.25 -15.18 2.65
C THR A 187 2.66 -15.92 3.93
N ASP A 188 3.30 -17.08 3.80
CA ASP A 188 3.93 -17.77 4.93
C ASP A 188 5.38 -17.27 5.14
N PRO A 189 5.68 -16.58 6.25
CA PRO A 189 7.02 -16.04 6.51
C PRO A 189 8.08 -17.14 6.69
N ASN A 190 7.71 -18.34 7.14
CA ASN A 190 8.66 -19.42 7.33
C ASN A 190 9.11 -20.01 5.99
N ALA A 191 8.19 -20.08 5.01
CA ALA A 191 8.49 -20.57 3.68
C ALA A 191 9.41 -19.61 2.89
N LEU A 192 9.31 -18.31 3.17
CA LEU A 192 10.16 -17.29 2.54
C LEU A 192 11.59 -17.23 3.09
N GLN A 193 11.83 -17.60 4.35
CA GLN A 193 13.20 -17.63 4.90
C GLN A 193 14.11 -18.58 4.11
N ALA A 194 13.56 -19.70 3.63
CA ALA A 194 14.29 -20.63 2.77
C ALA A 194 14.79 -19.98 1.46
N LEU A 195 14.08 -18.97 0.93
CA LEU A 195 14.55 -18.18 -0.21
C LEU A 195 15.69 -17.25 0.15
N SER A 196 15.60 -16.58 1.29
CA SER A 196 16.66 -15.70 1.78
C SER A 196 17.97 -16.47 2.01
N GLU A 197 17.88 -17.70 2.49
CA GLU A 197 19.05 -18.54 2.77
C GLU A 197 19.67 -19.14 1.49
N ALA A 198 18.86 -19.36 0.45
CA ALA A 198 19.33 -19.98 -0.79
C ALA A 198 19.61 -19.01 -1.95
N GLY A 199 19.06 -17.80 -1.90
CA GLY A 199 19.31 -16.72 -2.85
C GLY A 199 20.67 -16.05 -2.70
N GLY A 200 21.44 -16.41 -1.66
CA GLY A 200 22.82 -15.99 -1.51
C GLY A 200 22.97 -14.54 -1.03
N GLY A 201 23.13 -14.40 0.28
CA GLY A 201 23.71 -13.20 0.88
C GLY A 201 22.73 -12.04 1.04
N GLU A 202 22.62 -11.60 2.29
CA GLU A 202 22.29 -10.22 2.66
C GLU A 202 22.82 -9.26 1.59
N PHE A 203 21.95 -8.42 1.01
CA PHE A 203 22.40 -7.22 0.30
C PHE A 203 23.01 -6.31 1.37
N SER A 204 24.27 -6.59 1.74
CA SER A 204 25.04 -5.72 2.61
C SER A 204 25.28 -4.44 1.82
N GLU A 205 24.61 -3.37 2.22
CA GLU A 205 24.89 -1.98 1.82
C GLU A 205 26.24 -1.50 2.39
N GLU A 206 27.29 -2.30 2.24
CA GLU A 206 28.65 -2.01 2.69
C GLU A 206 29.57 -2.21 1.50
N ASP A 207 29.63 -1.22 0.63
CA ASP A 207 30.86 -0.74 -0.04
C ASP A 207 30.50 0.43 -0.98
N ASP A 208 30.24 1.61 -0.40
CA ASP A 208 30.45 2.89 -1.09
C ASP A 208 31.08 3.89 -0.12
N ASP A 209 32.29 3.58 0.34
CA ASP A 209 33.24 4.57 0.87
C ASP A 209 34.29 4.86 -0.19
N SER A 210 33.85 5.45 -1.31
CA SER A 210 34.76 6.12 -2.23
C SER A 210 35.07 7.52 -1.70
N GLY A 211 35.91 7.56 -0.65
CA GLY A 211 36.46 8.79 -0.08
C GLY A 211 37.23 9.60 -1.13
N THR A 212 36.58 10.63 -1.69
CA THR A 212 37.24 11.66 -2.50
C THR A 212 38.02 12.59 -1.58
N SER A 213 39.28 12.26 -1.30
CA SER A 213 40.22 13.20 -0.70
C SER A 213 40.78 14.14 -1.78
N GLU A 214 40.33 15.39 -1.74
CA GLU A 214 40.86 16.49 -2.55
C GLU A 214 42.35 16.74 -2.24
N GLU A 215 43.20 16.59 -3.26
CA GLU A 215 44.60 16.98 -3.24
C GLU A 215 44.73 18.51 -3.40
N SER A 216 45.39 19.17 -2.45
CA SER A 216 45.99 20.49 -2.67
C SER A 216 47.30 20.63 -1.89
N GLY A 217 48.36 21.08 -2.57
CA GLY A 217 49.55 21.65 -1.91
C GLY A 217 50.94 21.06 -2.25
N SER A 218 51.43 21.40 -3.44
CA SER A 218 52.84 21.66 -3.81
C SER A 218 53.86 21.84 -2.66
N SER A 219 55.00 21.13 -2.70
CA SER A 219 56.35 21.74 -2.88
C SER A 219 57.56 20.77 -2.76
N THR A 220 58.35 20.73 -3.83
CA THR A 220 59.83 20.90 -3.90
C THR A 220 60.83 19.83 -3.36
N GLY A 221 61.62 19.30 -4.31
CA GLY A 221 63.06 18.98 -4.20
C GLY A 221 63.39 17.58 -3.64
N GLY A 222 64.31 16.76 -4.17
CA GLY A 222 65.35 16.89 -5.19
C GLY A 222 66.41 15.79 -4.92
N ALA A 223 66.76 15.03 -5.97
CA ALA A 223 68.02 14.32 -6.22
C ALA A 223 68.64 13.32 -5.19
N GLY A 224 68.77 12.05 -5.63
CA GLY A 224 70.09 11.45 -5.92
C GLY A 224 70.72 10.44 -4.94
N GLY A 225 71.21 9.32 -5.49
CA GLY A 225 72.31 8.48 -4.96
C GLY A 225 71.88 7.26 -4.12
N SER A 226 71.93 6.02 -4.64
CA SER A 226 73.11 5.13 -4.79
C SER A 226 73.74 4.64 -3.47
N GLY A 227 73.80 3.32 -3.30
CA GLY A 227 74.94 2.67 -2.65
C GLY A 227 74.66 1.84 -1.39
N GLY A 228 74.55 0.52 -1.58
CA GLY A 228 75.46 -0.47 -0.99
C GLY A 228 75.52 -0.69 0.53
N GLY A 229 75.18 -1.93 0.92
CA GLY A 229 76.10 -2.78 1.68
C GLY A 229 75.99 -2.83 3.20
N GLY A 230 75.53 -3.97 3.71
CA GLY A 230 76.38 -4.82 4.55
C GLY A 230 76.34 -4.70 6.09
N ARG A 231 75.84 -5.79 6.69
CA ARG A 231 76.43 -6.59 7.80
C ARG A 231 76.41 -6.08 9.25
N GLY A 232 76.02 -7.03 10.12
CA GLY A 232 76.48 -7.20 11.52
C GLY A 232 75.54 -6.56 12.54
N GLY A 233 75.10 -7.19 13.62
CA GLY A 233 75.59 -8.36 14.36
C GLY A 233 75.52 -8.01 15.87
N GLY A 234 75.16 -8.98 16.73
CA GLY A 234 75.22 -8.85 18.20
C GLY A 234 73.86 -9.02 18.90
N MET A 235 73.52 -10.17 19.48
CA MET A 235 73.82 -10.60 20.89
C MET A 235 73.24 -9.62 21.93
N ARG A 236 72.57 -9.97 23.02
CA ARG A 236 72.21 -11.21 23.75
C ARG A 236 71.31 -10.77 24.95
N PRO A 237 70.70 -11.70 25.72
CA PRO A 237 69.68 -11.43 26.76
C PRO A 237 70.28 -11.29 28.18
N PRO A 238 69.43 -11.08 29.20
CA PRO A 238 69.47 -11.93 30.41
C PRO A 238 68.04 -12.43 30.76
N SER A 239 67.80 -13.71 31.08
CA SER A 239 68.31 -14.56 32.18
C SER A 239 67.61 -14.36 33.53
N MET A 240 66.81 -15.39 33.86
CA MET A 240 66.62 -16.06 35.16
C MET A 240 65.62 -15.56 36.22
N GLY A 241 64.78 -16.53 36.62
CA GLY A 241 64.29 -16.78 37.98
C GLY A 241 62.80 -16.50 38.14
N GLY A 242 61.90 -17.43 38.47
CA GLY A 242 62.00 -18.78 39.02
C GLY A 242 60.96 -18.95 40.14
N GLY A 243 60.15 -20.02 40.09
CA GLY A 243 59.58 -20.63 41.30
C GLY A 243 58.05 -20.71 41.43
N GLY A 244 57.57 -21.95 41.58
CA GLY A 244 56.35 -22.34 42.32
C GLY A 244 55.06 -22.31 41.49
N GLY A 245 54.23 -23.34 41.42
CA GLY A 245 54.16 -24.62 42.12
C GLY A 245 52.89 -25.31 41.63
N GLY A 246 52.98 -26.60 41.33
CA GLY A 246 51.85 -27.37 40.81
C GLY A 246 50.82 -27.68 41.90
N ASN A 247 49.56 -27.76 41.50
CA ASN A 247 48.57 -28.57 42.19
C ASN A 247 47.61 -29.21 41.15
N MET A 248 47.74 -30.52 41.00
CA MET A 248 46.78 -31.40 40.33
C MET A 248 46.26 -32.38 41.38
N GLY A 249 44.95 -32.55 41.43
CA GLY A 249 44.25 -33.57 42.21
C GLY A 249 42.87 -33.04 42.59
N GLY A 250 41.76 -33.69 42.26
CA GLY A 250 41.56 -34.99 41.64
C GLY A 250 40.17 -35.48 42.05
N LYS A 251 39.56 -36.29 41.18
CA LYS A 251 38.39 -37.16 41.39
C LYS A 251 37.06 -36.50 41.77
#